data_AF-A0A943DGE1-F1
#
_entry.id   AF-A0A943DGE1-F1
#
_cell.length_a   1.000
_cell.length_b   1.000
_cell.length_c   1.000
_cell.angle_alpha   90.00
_cell.angle_beta   90.00
_cell.angle_gamma   90.00
#
_symmetry.space_group_name_H-M   'P 1'
#
loop_
_entity.id
_entity.type
_entity.pdbx_description
1 polymer ?
#
loop_
_entity_poly.entity_id
_entity_poly.type
_entity_poly.pdbx_seq_one_letter_code
_entity_poly.pdbx_strand_id
1 'polypeptide(L)'
;MNATSIWIGVGVNVLIAGYLGEKKQDEANTTVTHGLLLAFGVGALLNLLSLLIMKPYFGAFTNNEEIYQLSLAYMSVCSFMQIPNMVHIAIQKMIQATGNMIAPMWFQIAGVVVNFVFDPLLIFGIGVFPAMGIRGAAVATVAGYLLSMILAFALLLGKKQKVRIKIKEFHIQKRMIARIFALGLPSFIMNALSSFMVTFVNLFLVAYSDTAIAFFGAYFKVQQLIVMTVNGLIQGCLPIMRFNYGAGNRDRLHSAFR
;
A
#
# COMPACT_ATOMS: atom_id res chain seq x y z
N MET A 1 -0.39 8.12 4.31
CA MET A 1 0.67 7.16 3.87
C MET A 1 0.11 6.07 2.96
N ASN A 2 -0.74 5.16 3.44
CA ASN A 2 -1.30 4.08 2.60
C ASN A 2 -2.20 4.56 1.44
N ALA A 3 -2.95 5.64 1.62
CA ALA A 3 -3.76 6.24 0.56
C ALA A 3 -2.95 6.61 -0.69
N THR A 4 -1.72 7.10 -0.51
CA THR A 4 -0.81 7.47 -1.62
C THR A 4 -0.25 6.23 -2.32
N SER A 5 0.00 5.14 -1.58
CA SER A 5 0.41 3.85 -2.15
C SER A 5 -0.67 3.24 -3.01
N ILE A 6 -1.90 3.26 -2.51
CA ILE A 6 -3.07 2.79 -3.25
C ILE A 6 -3.32 3.70 -4.46
N TRP A 7 -3.14 5.01 -4.33
CA TRP A 7 -3.29 5.98 -5.41
C TRP A 7 -2.42 5.62 -6.63
N ILE A 8 -1.11 5.53 -6.43
CA ILE A 8 -0.16 5.22 -7.51
C ILE A 8 -0.37 3.78 -7.99
N GLY A 9 -0.57 2.84 -7.06
CA GLY A 9 -0.76 1.43 -7.37
C GLY A 9 -1.98 1.15 -8.25
N VAL A 10 -3.15 1.75 -7.94
CA VAL A 10 -4.37 1.60 -8.76
C VAL A 10 -4.18 2.23 -10.13
N GLY A 11 -3.61 3.44 -10.21
CA GLY A 11 -3.34 4.10 -11.49
C GLY A 11 -2.44 3.27 -12.41
N VAL A 12 -1.37 2.68 -11.84
CA VAL A 12 -0.47 1.78 -12.56
C VAL A 12 -1.18 0.50 -13.00
N ASN A 13 -2.00 -0.10 -12.12
CA ASN A 13 -2.74 -1.33 -12.45
C ASN A 13 -3.65 -1.14 -13.66
N VAL A 14 -4.46 -0.07 -13.66
CA VAL A 14 -5.42 0.23 -14.72
C VAL A 14 -4.72 0.49 -16.06
N LEU A 15 -3.59 1.19 -16.06
CA LEU A 15 -2.83 1.45 -17.28
C LEU A 15 -2.19 0.19 -17.85
N ILE A 16 -1.54 -0.61 -16.99
CA ILE A 16 -0.91 -1.87 -17.42
C ILE A 16 -1.95 -2.84 -17.96
N ALA A 17 -3.07 -3.04 -17.25
CA ALA A 17 -4.13 -3.93 -17.69
C ALA A 17 -4.74 -3.48 -19.03
N GLY A 18 -4.94 -2.17 -19.20
CA GLY A 18 -5.45 -1.58 -20.45
C GLY A 18 -4.49 -1.79 -21.62
N TYR A 19 -3.20 -1.46 -21.46
CA TYR A 19 -2.20 -1.65 -22.52
C TYR A 19 -1.96 -3.12 -22.87
N LEU A 20 -2.04 -4.03 -21.89
CA LEU A 20 -2.01 -5.46 -22.14
C LEU A 20 -3.23 -5.91 -22.97
N GLY A 21 -4.42 -5.38 -22.69
CA GLY A 21 -5.63 -5.62 -23.48
C GLY A 21 -5.51 -5.11 -24.92
N GLU A 22 -4.93 -3.93 -25.10
CA GLU A 22 -4.65 -3.31 -26.42
C GLU A 22 -3.45 -3.96 -27.16
N LYS A 23 -2.82 -4.99 -26.59
CA LYS A 23 -1.59 -5.65 -27.09
C LYS A 23 -0.37 -4.70 -27.22
N LYS A 24 -0.35 -3.58 -26.52
CA LYS A 24 0.75 -2.60 -26.48
C LYS A 24 1.76 -2.94 -25.39
N GLN A 25 2.58 -3.96 -25.64
CA GLN A 25 3.56 -4.46 -24.66
C GLN A 25 4.62 -3.42 -24.25
N ASP A 26 5.12 -2.61 -25.18
CA ASP A 26 6.12 -1.58 -24.87
C ASP A 26 5.59 -0.50 -23.94
N GLU A 27 4.34 -0.07 -24.12
CA GLU A 27 3.66 0.91 -23.25
C GLU A 27 3.43 0.33 -21.84
N ALA A 28 3.06 -0.95 -21.75
CA ALA A 28 2.91 -1.65 -20.47
C ALA A 28 4.25 -1.73 -19.71
N ASN A 29 5.33 -2.08 -20.39
CA ASN A 29 6.69 -2.14 -19.80
C ASN A 29 7.18 -0.75 -19.36
N THR A 30 6.91 0.28 -20.17
CA THR A 30 7.26 1.66 -19.83
C THR A 30 6.48 2.13 -18.60
N THR A 31 5.21 1.72 -18.47
CA THR A 31 4.35 1.99 -17.31
C THR A 31 4.89 1.35 -16.03
N VAL A 32 5.42 0.13 -16.10
CA VAL A 32 6.09 -0.51 -14.96
C VAL A 32 7.26 0.32 -14.46
N THR A 33 8.16 0.75 -15.36
CA THR A 33 9.34 1.54 -14.97
C THR A 33 8.94 2.88 -14.34
N HIS A 34 7.98 3.60 -14.93
CA HIS A 34 7.48 4.86 -14.37
C HIS A 34 6.76 4.66 -13.03
N GLY A 35 5.95 3.60 -12.91
CA GLY A 35 5.26 3.27 -11.67
C GLY A 35 6.21 2.97 -10.53
N LEU A 36 7.30 2.23 -10.80
CA LEU A 36 8.36 1.96 -9.82
C LEU A 36 9.11 3.24 -9.40
N LEU A 37 9.50 4.08 -10.36
CA LEU A 37 10.19 5.34 -10.07
C LEU A 37 9.31 6.30 -9.29
N LEU A 38 8.03 6.40 -9.62
CA LEU A 38 7.06 7.19 -8.87
C LEU A 38 6.86 6.64 -7.46
N ALA A 39 6.73 5.32 -7.30
CA ALA A 39 6.58 4.69 -6.00
C ALA A 39 7.80 4.94 -5.10
N PHE A 40 9.02 4.85 -5.66
CA PHE A 40 10.24 5.16 -4.92
C PHE A 40 10.35 6.66 -4.59
N GLY A 41 10.14 7.54 -5.57
CA GLY A 41 10.26 8.98 -5.39
C GLY A 41 9.23 9.57 -4.43
N VAL A 42 7.95 9.18 -4.58
CA VAL A 42 6.89 9.59 -3.66
C VAL A 42 7.07 8.94 -2.29
N GLY A 43 7.53 7.69 -2.23
CA GLY A 43 7.84 7.00 -0.99
C GLY A 43 8.94 7.70 -0.18
N ALA A 44 10.01 8.13 -0.86
CA ALA A 44 11.10 8.90 -0.25
C ALA A 44 10.64 10.29 0.20
N LEU A 45 9.84 10.98 -0.62
CA LEU A 45 9.27 12.28 -0.24
C LEU A 45 8.38 12.18 1.00
N LEU A 46 7.50 11.17 1.06
CA LEU A 46 6.63 10.94 2.20
C LEU A 46 7.41 10.53 3.46
N ASN A 47 8.47 9.76 3.32
CA ASN A 47 9.37 9.45 4.43
C ASN A 47 9.99 10.74 5.00
N LEU A 48 10.53 11.60 4.15
CA LEU A 48 11.12 12.87 4.56
C LEU A 48 10.10 13.78 5.25
N LEU A 49 8.91 13.93 4.65
CA LEU A 49 7.82 14.71 5.25
C LEU A 49 7.37 14.14 6.59
N SER A 50 7.31 12.81 6.74
CA SER A 50 6.98 12.14 8.00
C SER A 50 7.98 12.49 9.11
N LEU A 51 9.28 12.45 8.80
CA LEU A 51 10.33 12.78 9.76
C LEU A 51 10.33 14.27 10.16
N LEU A 52 9.97 15.16 9.25
CA LEU A 52 9.88 16.61 9.51
C LEU A 52 8.63 16.98 10.33
N ILE A 53 7.50 16.33 10.04
CA ILE A 53 6.20 16.68 10.65
C ILE A 53 5.96 15.94 11.97
N MET A 54 6.61 14.81 12.25
CA MET A 54 6.30 14.01 13.46
C MET A 54 6.46 14.79 14.76
N LYS A 55 7.50 15.63 14.90
CA LYS A 55 7.77 16.40 16.12
C LYS A 55 6.67 17.42 16.44
N PRO A 56 6.31 18.35 15.51
CA PRO A 56 5.21 19.28 15.77
C PRO A 56 3.85 18.60 15.83
N TYR A 57 3.65 17.49 15.11
CA TYR A 57 2.41 16.72 15.18
C TYR A 57 2.18 16.15 16.58
N PHE A 58 3.12 15.36 17.10
CA PHE A 58 2.94 14.78 18.43
C PHE A 58 2.91 15.84 19.54
N GLY A 59 3.66 16.94 19.38
CA GLY A 59 3.65 18.05 20.34
C GLY A 59 2.31 18.80 20.39
N ALA A 60 1.49 18.73 19.34
CA ALA A 60 0.16 19.31 19.32
C ALA A 60 -0.92 18.41 19.94
N PHE A 61 -0.67 17.10 20.05
CA PHE A 61 -1.66 16.11 20.51
C PHE A 61 -1.42 15.60 21.93
N THR A 62 -0.21 15.71 22.48
CA THR A 62 0.08 15.26 23.85
C THR A 62 1.08 16.17 24.57
N ASN A 63 0.80 16.43 25.85
CA ASN A 63 1.71 17.10 26.78
C ASN A 63 2.44 16.10 27.70
N ASN A 64 2.17 14.80 27.58
CA ASN A 64 2.85 13.77 28.35
C ASN A 64 4.17 13.39 27.67
N GLU A 65 5.29 13.72 28.32
CA GLU A 65 6.64 13.50 27.81
C GLU A 65 6.93 12.02 27.54
N GLU A 66 6.44 11.10 28.37
CA GLU A 66 6.67 9.67 28.21
C GLU A 66 5.98 9.16 26.94
N ILE A 67 4.71 9.52 26.74
CA ILE A 67 3.94 9.17 25.54
C ILE A 67 4.54 9.82 24.29
N TYR A 68 5.02 11.06 24.41
CA TYR A 68 5.67 11.79 23.33
C TYR A 68 6.94 11.07 22.85
N GLN A 69 7.84 10.71 23.78
CA GLN A 69 9.08 10.00 23.46
C GLN A 69 8.81 8.61 22.88
N LEU A 70 7.82 7.89 23.42
CA LEU A 70 7.38 6.58 22.91
C LEU A 70 6.84 6.69 21.47
N SER A 71 6.05 7.73 21.20
CA SER A 71 5.46 7.98 19.88
C SER A 71 6.51 8.35 18.85
N LEU A 72 7.48 9.20 19.20
CA LEU A 72 8.62 9.52 18.33
C LEU A 72 9.51 8.30 18.07
N ALA A 73 9.78 7.51 19.11
CA ALA A 73 10.52 6.26 19.00
C ALA A 73 9.88 5.29 18.01
N TYR A 74 8.56 5.13 18.06
CA TYR A 74 7.82 4.26 17.15
C TYR A 74 7.76 4.83 15.73
N MET A 75 7.42 6.12 15.60
CA MET A 75 7.17 6.76 14.31
C MET A 75 8.46 6.98 13.50
N SER A 76 9.59 7.22 14.16
CA SER A 76 10.89 7.34 13.50
C SER A 76 11.27 6.04 12.77
N VAL A 77 11.05 4.89 13.41
CA VAL A 77 11.27 3.57 12.79
C VAL A 77 10.24 3.31 11.70
N CYS A 78 8.95 3.53 11.98
CA CYS A 78 7.87 3.31 11.01
C CYS A 78 7.98 4.20 9.77
N SER A 79 8.58 5.38 9.87
CA SER A 79 8.78 6.26 8.71
C SER A 79 9.62 5.57 7.61
N PHE A 80 10.63 4.76 7.99
CA PHE A 80 11.45 3.98 7.04
C PHE A 80 10.66 2.90 6.30
N MET A 81 9.56 2.41 6.88
CA MET A 81 8.65 1.46 6.24
C MET A 81 8.01 1.99 4.96
N GLN A 82 7.92 3.31 4.80
CA GLN A 82 7.16 3.94 3.72
C GLN A 82 7.69 3.59 2.33
N ILE A 83 9.02 3.51 2.16
CA ILE A 83 9.64 3.17 0.88
C ILE A 83 9.37 1.70 0.53
N PRO A 84 9.70 0.71 1.40
CA PRO A 84 9.34 -0.68 1.17
C PRO A 84 7.86 -0.90 0.88
N ASN A 85 6.98 -0.26 1.65
CA ASN A 85 5.54 -0.38 1.50
C ASN A 85 5.06 0.15 0.13
N MET A 86 5.48 1.37 -0.28
CA MET A 86 5.12 1.92 -1.59
C MET A 86 5.55 1.01 -2.73
N VAL A 87 6.81 0.55 -2.69
CA VAL A 87 7.37 -0.26 -3.77
C VAL A 87 6.72 -1.64 -3.80
N HIS A 88 6.52 -2.27 -2.64
CA HIS A 88 5.79 -3.53 -2.52
C HIS A 88 4.38 -3.42 -3.11
N ILE A 89 3.60 -2.40 -2.72
CA ILE A 89 2.23 -2.20 -3.23
C ILE A 89 2.25 -1.94 -4.74
N ALA A 90 3.20 -1.16 -5.25
CA ALA A 90 3.32 -0.89 -6.67
C ALA A 90 3.57 -2.18 -7.46
N ILE A 91 4.53 -3.01 -7.02
CA ILE A 91 4.85 -4.29 -7.66
C ILE A 91 3.67 -5.26 -7.58
N GLN A 92 3.03 -5.36 -6.40
CA GLN A 92 1.80 -6.13 -6.24
C GLN A 92 0.77 -5.72 -7.29
N LYS A 93 0.50 -4.42 -7.43
CA LYS A 93 -0.50 -3.91 -8.35
C LYS A 93 -0.12 -4.14 -9.82
N MET A 94 1.17 -4.05 -10.16
CA MET A 94 1.68 -4.39 -11.48
C MET A 94 1.44 -5.87 -11.81
N ILE A 95 1.75 -6.79 -10.89
CA ILE A 95 1.56 -8.23 -11.09
C ILE A 95 0.05 -8.56 -11.18
N GLN A 96 -0.77 -7.97 -10.31
CA GLN A 96 -2.23 -8.11 -10.37
C GLN A 96 -2.80 -7.65 -11.72
N ALA A 97 -2.25 -6.58 -12.31
CA ALA A 97 -2.65 -6.10 -13.63
C ALA A 97 -2.39 -7.10 -14.77
N THR A 98 -1.46 -8.04 -14.56
CA THR A 98 -1.19 -9.13 -15.52
C THR A 98 -2.11 -10.35 -15.36
N GLY A 99 -3.01 -10.31 -14.38
CA GLY A 99 -3.93 -11.40 -14.00
C GLY A 99 -3.36 -12.39 -12.99
N ASN A 100 -2.14 -12.18 -12.48
CA ASN A 100 -1.55 -13.05 -11.46
C ASN A 100 -1.87 -12.52 -10.05
N MET A 101 -2.89 -13.10 -9.42
CA MET A 101 -3.30 -12.73 -8.06
C MET A 101 -2.61 -13.58 -6.98
N ILE A 102 -2.05 -14.74 -7.35
CA ILE A 102 -1.45 -15.71 -6.42
C ILE A 102 -0.04 -15.29 -6.00
N ALA A 103 0.78 -14.83 -6.95
CA ALA A 103 2.15 -14.41 -6.64
C ALA A 103 2.21 -13.30 -5.57
N PRO A 104 1.35 -12.25 -5.65
CA PRO A 104 1.32 -11.24 -4.59
C PRO A 104 0.85 -11.73 -3.24
N MET A 105 -0.03 -12.71 -3.21
CA MET A 105 -0.49 -13.30 -1.96
C MET A 105 0.66 -13.97 -1.21
N TRP A 106 1.50 -14.75 -1.90
CA TRP A 106 2.61 -15.48 -1.27
C TRP A 106 3.66 -14.58 -0.61
N PHE A 107 4.09 -13.51 -1.28
CA PHE A 107 5.07 -12.61 -0.67
C PHE A 107 4.47 -11.79 0.49
N GLN A 108 3.16 -11.53 0.48
CA GLN A 108 2.47 -10.88 1.59
C GLN A 108 2.39 -11.80 2.80
N ILE A 109 2.06 -13.07 2.58
CA ILE A 109 2.07 -14.10 3.62
C ILE A 109 3.47 -14.21 4.22
N ALA A 110 4.53 -14.26 3.39
CA ALA A 110 5.90 -14.29 3.88
C ALA A 110 6.24 -13.09 4.78
N GLY A 111 5.84 -11.88 4.38
CA GLY A 111 6.01 -10.67 5.20
C GLY A 111 5.26 -10.71 6.53
N VAL A 112 4.00 -11.17 6.51
CA VAL A 112 3.17 -11.31 7.71
C VAL A 112 3.73 -12.37 8.65
N VAL A 113 4.21 -13.50 8.12
CA VAL A 113 4.85 -14.56 8.94
C VAL A 113 6.10 -14.03 9.60
N VAL A 114 6.94 -13.27 8.89
CA VAL A 114 8.11 -12.62 9.49
C VAL A 114 7.70 -11.64 10.57
N ASN A 115 6.72 -10.79 10.33
CA ASN A 115 6.24 -9.86 11.36
C ASN A 115 5.70 -10.62 12.59
N PHE A 116 4.88 -11.66 12.40
CA PHE A 116 4.32 -12.49 13.46
C PHE A 116 5.39 -13.18 14.32
N VAL A 117 6.50 -13.60 13.72
CA VAL A 117 7.62 -14.24 14.45
C VAL A 117 8.50 -13.19 15.12
N PHE A 118 8.83 -12.09 14.43
CA PHE A 118 9.75 -11.08 14.95
C PHE A 118 9.12 -10.15 16.00
N ASP A 119 7.80 -9.95 15.97
CA ASP A 119 7.10 -9.14 16.98
C ASP A 119 7.37 -9.66 18.41
N PRO A 120 7.01 -10.90 18.79
CA PRO A 120 7.26 -11.39 20.15
C PRO A 120 8.76 -11.48 20.48
N LEU A 121 9.62 -11.79 19.50
CA LEU A 121 11.07 -11.86 19.72
C LEU A 121 11.67 -10.50 20.08
N LEU A 122 11.31 -9.44 19.36
CA LEU A 122 11.87 -8.09 19.55
C LEU A 122 11.15 -7.29 20.66
N ILE A 123 9.87 -7.56 20.90
CA ILE A 123 9.11 -6.95 21.99
C ILE A 123 9.61 -7.48 23.33
N PHE A 124 9.61 -8.81 23.50
CA PHE A 124 9.97 -9.44 24.78
C PHE A 124 11.46 -9.70 24.96
N GLY A 125 12.27 -9.54 23.90
CA GLY A 125 13.71 -9.77 23.97
C GLY A 125 14.07 -11.24 24.20
N ILE A 126 13.45 -12.14 23.44
CA ILE A 126 13.65 -13.58 23.58
C ILE A 126 14.85 -14.01 22.72
N GLY A 127 15.86 -14.64 23.35
CA GLY A 127 17.06 -15.16 22.66
C GLY A 127 18.20 -14.14 22.59
N VAL A 128 18.71 -13.86 21.38
CA VAL A 128 19.85 -12.95 21.13
C VAL A 128 19.42 -11.47 21.05
N PHE A 129 18.11 -11.21 20.99
CA PHE A 129 17.57 -9.87 20.79
C PHE A 129 17.30 -9.17 22.13
N PRO A 130 17.70 -7.90 22.28
CA PRO A 130 17.34 -7.12 23.46
C PRO A 130 15.84 -6.80 23.47
N ALA A 131 15.25 -6.66 24.66
CA ALA A 131 13.86 -6.25 24.81
C ALA A 131 13.70 -4.78 24.39
N MET A 132 13.18 -4.56 23.17
CA MET A 132 12.99 -3.22 22.60
C MET A 132 11.56 -2.70 22.76
N GLY A 133 10.65 -3.50 23.32
CA GLY A 133 9.25 -3.14 23.54
C GLY A 133 8.58 -2.63 22.26
N ILE A 134 8.03 -1.41 22.33
CA ILE A 134 7.31 -0.76 21.23
C ILE A 134 8.22 -0.47 20.03
N ARG A 135 9.51 -0.15 20.25
CA ARG A 135 10.47 0.00 19.13
C ARG A 135 10.68 -1.34 18.41
N GLY A 136 10.67 -2.44 19.16
CA GLY A 136 10.80 -3.80 18.61
C GLY A 136 9.67 -4.14 17.65
N ALA A 137 8.42 -3.82 18.02
CA ALA A 137 7.25 -3.99 17.14
C ALA A 137 7.38 -3.19 15.83
N ALA A 138 7.85 -1.94 15.90
CA ALA A 138 8.08 -1.12 14.71
C ALA A 138 9.14 -1.73 13.79
N VAL A 139 10.26 -2.22 14.35
CA VAL A 139 11.34 -2.85 13.59
C VAL A 139 10.88 -4.15 12.92
N ALA A 140 10.13 -5.00 13.64
CA ALA A 140 9.54 -6.22 13.09
C ALA A 140 8.62 -5.92 11.89
N THR A 141 7.80 -4.87 12.01
CA THR A 141 6.89 -4.43 10.93
C THR A 141 7.68 -3.96 9.70
N VAL A 142 8.70 -3.13 9.91
CA VAL A 142 9.59 -2.65 8.84
C VAL A 142 10.30 -3.81 8.15
N ALA A 143 10.80 -4.79 8.92
CA ALA A 143 11.45 -5.99 8.41
C ALA A 143 10.50 -6.85 7.55
N GLY A 144 9.25 -7.02 7.99
CA GLY A 144 8.21 -7.72 7.22
C GLY A 144 7.92 -7.08 5.86
N TYR A 145 7.79 -5.75 5.82
CA TYR A 145 7.61 -5.02 4.55
C TYR A 145 8.86 -5.02 3.68
N LEU A 146 10.06 -4.94 4.27
CA LEU A 146 11.33 -5.07 3.55
C LEU A 146 11.45 -6.44 2.85
N LEU A 147 11.17 -7.53 3.57
CA LEU A 147 11.17 -8.87 2.99
C LEU A 147 10.13 -8.96 1.87
N SER A 148 8.92 -8.46 2.10
CA SER A 148 7.85 -8.43 1.11
C SER A 148 8.25 -7.66 -0.16
N MET A 149 8.98 -6.56 0.00
CA MET A 149 9.52 -5.77 -1.11
C MET A 149 10.61 -6.56 -1.86
N ILE A 150 11.54 -7.20 -1.16
CA ILE A 150 12.63 -8.00 -1.76
C ILE A 150 12.04 -9.15 -2.59
N LEU A 151 11.08 -9.89 -2.02
CA LEU A 151 10.40 -10.99 -2.72
C LEU A 151 9.63 -10.49 -3.94
N ALA A 152 8.94 -9.35 -3.81
CA ALA A 152 8.23 -8.73 -4.92
C ALA A 152 9.20 -8.33 -6.06
N PHE A 153 10.36 -7.73 -5.73
CA PHE A 153 11.40 -7.42 -6.71
C PHE A 153 11.99 -8.66 -7.37
N ALA A 154 12.32 -9.69 -6.58
CA ALA A 154 12.85 -10.95 -7.10
C ALA A 154 11.89 -11.58 -8.11
N LEU A 155 10.59 -11.54 -7.84
CA LEU A 155 9.57 -12.04 -8.74
C LEU A 155 9.41 -11.19 -10.01
N LEU A 156 9.49 -9.86 -9.88
CA LEU A 156 9.41 -8.94 -11.01
C LEU A 156 10.63 -9.03 -11.95
N LEU A 157 11.83 -9.27 -11.39
CA LEU A 157 13.08 -9.44 -12.15
C LEU A 157 13.26 -10.86 -12.74
N GLY A 158 12.41 -11.82 -12.36
CA GLY A 158 12.43 -13.19 -12.87
C GLY A 158 12.07 -13.30 -14.36
N LYS A 159 12.63 -14.32 -15.05
CA LYS A 159 12.60 -14.44 -16.53
C LYS A 159 11.22 -14.65 -17.20
N LYS A 160 10.13 -14.88 -16.46
CA LYS A 160 8.81 -15.27 -17.02
C LYS A 160 7.64 -14.34 -16.63
N GLN A 161 7.86 -13.03 -16.54
CA GLN A 161 6.76 -12.08 -16.31
C GLN A 161 6.19 -11.52 -17.61
N LYS A 162 4.86 -11.32 -17.65
CA LYS A 162 4.12 -10.69 -18.76
C LYS A 162 4.45 -9.20 -18.92
N VAL A 163 5.07 -8.59 -17.91
CA VAL A 163 5.56 -7.22 -17.92
C VAL A 163 7.00 -7.20 -17.41
N ARG A 164 7.84 -6.34 -17.98
CA ARG A 164 9.28 -6.24 -17.68
C ARG A 164 9.67 -4.80 -17.42
N ILE A 165 10.67 -4.63 -16.56
CA ILE A 165 11.31 -3.34 -16.35
C ILE A 165 12.17 -3.03 -17.58
N LYS A 166 11.83 -1.96 -18.31
CA LYS A 166 12.62 -1.47 -19.45
C LYS A 166 13.43 -0.27 -18.99
N ILE A 167 14.75 -0.42 -18.94
CA ILE A 167 15.71 0.62 -18.54
C ILE A 167 16.43 1.22 -19.76
N LYS A 168 16.64 0.44 -20.84
CA LYS A 168 17.19 0.95 -22.10
C LYS A 168 16.19 1.89 -22.77
N GLU A 169 16.65 3.10 -23.13
CA GLU A 169 15.87 4.19 -23.77
C GLU A 169 14.75 4.79 -22.90
N PHE A 170 14.93 4.75 -21.58
CA PHE A 170 13.99 5.33 -20.64
C PHE A 170 13.94 6.87 -20.74
N HIS A 171 12.79 7.41 -21.17
CA HIS A 171 12.49 8.84 -21.13
C HIS A 171 11.30 9.08 -20.20
N ILE A 172 11.41 10.08 -19.31
CA ILE A 172 10.32 10.45 -18.40
C ILE A 172 9.17 11.08 -19.20
N GLN A 173 8.10 10.32 -19.37
CA GLN A 173 6.91 10.77 -20.06
C GLN A 173 5.93 11.43 -19.08
N LYS A 174 5.95 12.77 -19.01
CA LYS A 174 5.03 13.56 -18.18
C LYS A 174 3.56 13.21 -18.43
N ARG A 175 3.20 12.89 -19.68
CA ARG A 175 1.84 12.48 -20.07
C ARG A 175 1.43 11.17 -19.39
N MET A 176 2.33 10.21 -19.26
CA MET A 176 2.03 8.93 -18.64
C MET A 176 1.92 9.05 -17.12
N ILE A 177 2.79 9.86 -16.51
CA ILE A 177 2.68 10.23 -15.09
C ILE A 177 1.31 10.87 -14.84
N ALA A 178 0.92 11.89 -15.61
CA ALA A 178 -0.39 12.54 -15.45
C ALA A 178 -1.56 11.55 -15.53
N ARG A 179 -1.50 10.54 -16.41
CA ARG A 179 -2.53 9.49 -16.49
C ARG A 179 -2.55 8.59 -15.25
N ILE A 180 -1.38 8.20 -14.72
CA ILE A 180 -1.29 7.40 -13.47
C ILE A 180 -1.99 8.16 -12.34
N PHE A 181 -1.67 9.45 -12.19
CA PHE A 181 -2.25 10.31 -11.18
C PHE A 181 -3.77 10.47 -11.37
N ALA A 182 -4.23 10.77 -12.60
CA ALA A 182 -5.65 10.96 -12.90
C ALA A 182 -6.49 9.69 -12.66
N LEU A 183 -5.99 8.52 -13.07
CA LEU A 183 -6.71 7.25 -12.90
C LEU A 183 -6.75 6.77 -11.46
N GLY A 184 -5.73 7.09 -10.68
CA GLY A 184 -5.71 6.74 -9.27
C GLY A 184 -6.41 7.77 -8.37
N LEU A 185 -6.64 9.00 -8.83
CA LEU A 185 -7.18 10.10 -8.02
C LEU A 185 -8.51 9.74 -7.31
N PRO A 186 -9.46 9.03 -7.95
CA PRO A 186 -10.68 8.61 -7.28
C PRO A 186 -10.40 7.71 -6.06
N SER A 187 -9.46 6.77 -6.17
CA SER A 187 -9.06 5.90 -5.06
C SER A 187 -8.38 6.68 -3.94
N PHE A 188 -7.59 7.70 -4.27
CA PHE A 188 -7.02 8.61 -3.28
C PHE A 188 -8.10 9.36 -2.50
N ILE A 189 -9.07 9.96 -3.19
CA ILE A 189 -10.19 10.70 -2.58
C ILE A 189 -10.99 9.77 -1.66
N MET A 190 -11.33 8.56 -2.09
CA MET A 190 -12.08 7.60 -1.27
C MET A 190 -11.34 7.23 0.03
N ASN A 191 -10.03 7.01 -0.03
CA ASN A 191 -9.22 6.68 1.15
C ASN A 191 -9.01 7.90 2.06
N ALA A 192 -8.80 9.08 1.49
CA ALA A 192 -8.66 10.33 2.23
C ALA A 192 -9.96 10.68 2.97
N LEU A 193 -11.11 10.55 2.30
CA LEU A 193 -12.43 10.81 2.87
C LEU A 193 -12.74 9.84 4.00
N SER A 194 -12.38 8.56 3.85
CA SER A 194 -12.51 7.55 4.90
C SER A 194 -11.68 7.91 6.14
N SER A 195 -10.45 8.39 5.95
CA SER A 195 -9.60 8.83 7.06
C SER A 195 -10.17 10.07 7.77
N PHE A 196 -10.74 11.01 7.01
CA PHE A 196 -11.38 12.21 7.54
C PHE A 196 -12.63 11.86 8.34
N MET A 197 -13.48 10.97 7.81
CA MET A 197 -14.69 10.49 8.48
C MET A 197 -14.36 9.82 9.82
N VAL A 198 -13.37 8.92 9.87
CA VAL A 198 -12.96 8.25 11.12
C VAL A 198 -12.47 9.25 12.16
N THR A 199 -11.68 10.23 11.73
CA THR A 199 -11.17 11.29 12.63
C THR A 199 -12.30 12.12 13.20
N PHE A 200 -13.27 12.51 12.36
CA PHE A 200 -14.43 13.30 12.77
C PHE A 200 -15.32 12.53 13.74
N VAL A 201 -15.56 11.24 13.46
CA VAL A 201 -16.36 10.37 14.33
C VAL A 201 -15.68 10.17 15.69
N ASN A 202 -14.36 9.95 15.73
CA ASN A 202 -13.61 9.87 16.99
C ASN A 202 -13.72 11.17 17.80
N LEU A 203 -13.67 12.34 17.16
CA LEU A 203 -13.84 13.64 17.83
C LEU A 203 -15.22 13.79 18.49
N PHE A 204 -16.29 13.31 17.85
CA PHE A 204 -17.64 13.32 18.43
C PHE A 204 -17.82 12.30 19.55
N LEU A 205 -17.20 11.12 19.43
CA LEU A 205 -17.38 10.05 20.42
C LEU A 205 -16.70 10.32 21.76
N VAL A 206 -15.59 11.06 21.78
CA VAL A 206 -14.91 11.49 23.01
C VAL A 206 -15.83 12.31 23.93
N ALA A 207 -16.85 12.97 23.37
CA ALA A 207 -17.77 13.82 24.12
C ALA A 207 -18.99 13.08 24.72
N TYR A 208 -19.24 11.81 24.37
CA TYR A 208 -20.53 11.15 24.66
C TYR A 208 -20.49 10.12 25.80
N SER A 209 -19.61 9.12 25.75
CA SER A 209 -19.44 8.11 26.83
C SER A 209 -18.38 7.07 26.43
N ASP A 210 -17.58 6.60 27.39
CA ASP A 210 -16.60 5.51 27.19
C ASP A 210 -17.24 4.21 26.67
N THR A 211 -18.49 3.91 27.06
CA THR A 211 -19.23 2.75 26.55
C THR A 211 -19.62 2.87 25.07
N ALA A 212 -19.89 4.09 24.58
CA ALA A 212 -20.17 4.32 23.16
C ALA A 212 -18.91 4.15 22.30
N ILE A 213 -17.75 4.54 22.82
CA ILE A 213 -16.43 4.33 22.19
C ILE A 213 -16.12 2.83 22.07
N ALA A 214 -16.34 2.07 23.14
CA ALA A 214 -16.12 0.62 23.14
C ALA A 214 -17.02 -0.10 22.12
N PHE A 215 -18.30 0.26 22.06
CA PHE A 215 -19.25 -0.32 21.09
C PHE A 215 -18.88 0.05 19.64
N PHE A 216 -18.55 1.33 19.39
CA PHE A 216 -18.14 1.77 18.06
C PHE A 216 -16.85 1.09 17.60
N GLY A 217 -15.88 0.89 18.50
CA GLY A 217 -14.67 0.14 18.20
C GLY A 217 -14.94 -1.31 17.79
N ALA A 218 -15.87 -1.99 18.46
CA ALA A 218 -16.29 -3.35 18.10
C ALA A 218 -17.00 -3.38 16.73
N TYR A 219 -17.94 -2.46 16.51
CA TYR A 219 -18.64 -2.31 15.23
C TYR A 219 -17.65 -2.05 14.08
N PHE A 220 -16.71 -1.13 14.27
CA PHE A 220 -15.75 -0.75 13.23
C PHE A 220 -14.86 -1.94 12.83
N LYS A 221 -14.45 -2.79 13.78
CA LYS A 221 -13.70 -4.02 13.47
C LYS A 221 -14.50 -5.00 12.60
N VAL A 222 -15.78 -5.21 12.91
CA VAL A 222 -16.66 -6.10 12.12
C VAL A 222 -16.89 -5.51 10.72
N GLN A 223 -17.19 -4.21 10.64
CA GLN A 223 -17.35 -3.50 9.37
C GLN A 223 -16.08 -3.63 8.51
N GLN A 224 -14.89 -3.51 9.12
CA GLN A 224 -13.63 -3.56 8.40
C GLN A 224 -13.38 -4.95 7.78
N LEU A 225 -13.79 -6.04 8.44
CA LEU A 225 -13.72 -7.39 7.84
C LEU A 225 -14.58 -7.49 6.57
N ILE A 226 -15.80 -6.96 6.61
CA ILE A 226 -16.72 -6.96 5.45
C ILE A 226 -16.12 -6.10 4.32
N VAL A 227 -15.68 -4.89 4.64
CA VAL A 227 -15.11 -3.94 3.66
C VAL A 227 -13.83 -4.48 3.03
N MET A 228 -12.97 -5.18 3.78
CA MET A 228 -11.76 -5.81 3.24
C MET A 228 -12.10 -6.92 2.24
N THR A 229 -13.14 -7.70 2.50
CA THR A 229 -13.60 -8.78 1.60
C THR A 229 -14.11 -8.20 0.28
N VAL A 230 -14.95 -7.16 0.35
CA VAL A 230 -15.47 -6.47 -0.84
C VAL A 230 -14.32 -5.82 -1.63
N ASN A 231 -13.37 -5.18 -0.96
CA ASN A 231 -12.19 -4.62 -1.61
C ASN A 231 -11.34 -5.70 -2.30
N GLY A 232 -11.20 -6.89 -1.71
CA GLY A 232 -10.52 -8.01 -2.35
C GLY A 232 -11.14 -8.37 -3.69
N LEU A 233 -12.48 -8.44 -3.75
CA LEU A 233 -13.24 -8.72 -4.96
C LEU A 233 -13.08 -7.61 -6.00
N ILE A 234 -13.22 -6.34 -5.59
CA ILE A 234 -13.00 -5.17 -6.46
C ILE A 234 -11.61 -5.21 -7.09
N GLN A 235 -10.58 -5.50 -6.30
CA GLN A 235 -9.19 -5.55 -6.78
C GLN A 235 -8.91 -6.71 -7.74
N GLY A 236 -9.70 -7.79 -7.68
CA GLY A 236 -9.65 -8.88 -8.67
C GLY A 236 -10.41 -8.56 -9.96
N CYS A 237 -11.56 -7.90 -9.87
CA CYS A 237 -12.37 -7.55 -11.03
C CYS A 237 -11.77 -6.40 -11.85
N LEU A 238 -11.16 -5.39 -11.18
CA LEU A 238 -10.59 -4.20 -11.81
C LEU A 238 -9.66 -4.51 -13.01
N PRO A 239 -8.61 -5.36 -12.88
CA PRO A 239 -7.74 -5.66 -14.01
C PRO A 239 -8.44 -6.45 -15.12
N ILE A 240 -9.38 -7.34 -14.78
CA ILE A 240 -10.14 -8.14 -15.77
C ILE A 240 -11.02 -7.22 -16.62
N MET A 241 -11.77 -6.34 -15.97
CA MET A 241 -12.63 -5.37 -16.65
C MET A 241 -11.79 -4.45 -17.54
N ARG A 242 -10.66 -3.95 -17.02
CA ARG A 242 -9.82 -3.01 -17.78
C ARG A 242 -9.11 -3.66 -18.95
N PHE A 243 -8.65 -4.91 -18.79
CA PHE A 243 -8.06 -5.69 -19.88
C PHE A 243 -9.09 -5.96 -20.99
N ASN A 244 -10.31 -6.40 -20.65
CA ASN A 244 -11.36 -6.66 -21.64
C ASN A 244 -11.82 -5.39 -22.35
N TYR A 245 -11.89 -4.27 -21.63
CA TYR A 245 -12.15 -2.96 -22.21
C TYR A 245 -11.06 -2.56 -23.21
N GLY A 246 -9.78 -2.71 -22.85
CA GLY A 246 -8.65 -2.45 -23.75
C GLY A 246 -8.57 -3.40 -24.96
N ALA A 247 -9.02 -4.63 -24.79
CA ALA A 247 -9.10 -5.63 -25.87
C ALA A 247 -10.32 -5.44 -26.81
N GLY A 248 -11.21 -4.47 -26.53
CA GLY A 248 -12.43 -4.24 -27.30
C GLY A 248 -13.51 -5.32 -27.12
N ASN A 249 -13.34 -6.25 -26.17
CA ASN A 249 -14.24 -7.39 -25.99
C ASN A 249 -15.37 -7.05 -25.01
N ARG A 250 -16.45 -6.47 -25.56
CA ARG A 250 -17.63 -6.02 -24.79
C ARG A 250 -18.37 -7.17 -24.11
N ASP A 251 -18.46 -8.34 -24.73
CA ASP A 251 -19.17 -9.49 -24.17
C ASP A 251 -18.49 -9.98 -22.88
N ARG A 252 -17.17 -10.09 -22.89
CA ARG A 252 -16.40 -10.42 -21.69
C ARG A 252 -16.44 -9.32 -20.63
N LEU A 253 -16.51 -8.05 -21.03
CA LEU A 253 -16.69 -6.94 -20.10
C LEU A 253 -18.04 -7.04 -19.38
N HIS A 254 -19.14 -7.26 -20.12
CA HIS A 254 -20.47 -7.42 -19.53
C HIS A 254 -20.58 -8.67 -18.66
N SER A 255 -19.89 -9.76 -19.01
CA SER A 255 -19.82 -10.94 -18.15
C SER A 255 -19.10 -10.69 -16.82
N ALA A 256 -18.16 -9.73 -16.76
CA ALA A 256 -17.47 -9.38 -15.53
C ALA A 256 -18.30 -8.48 -14.59
N PHE A 257 -19.39 -7.88 -15.09
CA PHE A 257 -20.34 -7.12 -14.28
C PHE A 257 -21.44 -7.99 -13.65
N ARG A 258 -21.58 -9.23 -14.12
CA ARG A 258 -22.68 -10.14 -13.80
C ARG A 258 -22.24 -11.15 -12.76
#